data_AF-A0A9W4K125-F1
#
_entry.id   AF-A0A9W4K125-F1
#
_cell.length_a   1.000
_cell.length_b   1.000
_cell.length_c   1.000
_cell.angle_alpha   90.00
_cell.angle_beta   90.00
_cell.angle_gamma   90.00
#
_symmetry.space_group_name_H-M   'P 1'
#
loop_
_entity.id
_entity.type
_entity.pdbx_description
1 polymer ?
#
loop_
_entity_poly.entity_id
_entity_poly.type
_entity_poly.pdbx_seq_one_letter_code
_entity_poly.pdbx_strand_id
1 'polypeptide(L)'
;MNGDLGESPILTPRKAATLSHRNTRKGKKWPCCNLTCLALYPGEWGIWGHLFEEKLHTNYHSSASTSSTSFSSSFPSFFLSYSQFLSSLPRLLPYPAMSPQQELVPQTESIAEVYATDEASLTSVAPEHQQRWTNLTTQFNKTYNHRPEFVARSPGRVNIIGEHIDYSLYDVLPTAVSVDVIMAVKVVPASAEGTTITIANVSPEKFPTREFSVPHDKDVEIDPKKHEWVNYFRAGLSGALKFLRKEKPDGSLVPASMQILVDGNVPPGGGISSSAAFVCASALAVMKANNHDVSKQDLLDLAVVSERAVGVYSGGMDQAASIFSKRGYLLYTQFFPKFNARHVPIPTSSDEITFLMAQSFVTSNKADTAPRHYNLRVAECTLAAVILAKHHGVTLPKDNSSLGYSLRNFHSELMTKEGRLQDPLEYQIDSVIQATMDLFTQEEGYTREEMAQLLSITVAELESTFLSAFPVQAERFQLRQRALHCFKEARRVLDFKACLSNATQLDEKRIHYLGQLLNESQESCATAYDCSAPEVDEICAIARRAGTWGSRLTGAGWGGCTVHMLPQGKVEAVTTALRDEYYLKKFPDISKEKLEQAMVISKPSNGSFLVTGAAIDQIPL
;
A
#
# COMPACT_ATOMS: atom_id res chain seq x y z
N MET A 1 48.96 0.19 47.96
CA MET A 1 49.52 0.85 49.15
C MET A 1 48.97 2.26 49.19
N ASN A 2 48.33 2.60 50.32
CA ASN A 2 47.71 3.87 50.75
C ASN A 2 46.45 4.30 49.97
N GLY A 3 45.25 4.39 50.55
CA GLY A 3 44.79 4.22 51.92
C GLY A 3 43.27 4.34 52.02
N ASP A 4 42.70 3.67 53.02
CA ASP A 4 41.30 3.42 53.36
C ASP A 4 40.50 4.61 53.96
N LEU A 5 39.21 4.32 54.20
CA LEU A 5 38.24 4.86 55.18
C LEU A 5 37.25 5.91 54.60
N GLY A 6 35.93 5.83 54.73
CA GLY A 6 35.01 4.95 55.45
C GLY A 6 33.64 5.65 55.62
N GLU A 7 32.56 4.85 55.62
CA GLU A 7 31.25 5.06 56.30
C GLU A 7 30.19 6.09 55.82
N SER A 8 29.00 5.53 55.51
CA SER A 8 27.62 6.08 55.52
C SER A 8 27.21 6.62 56.92
N PRO A 9 26.10 7.41 57.16
CA PRO A 9 24.70 7.09 56.79
C PRO A 9 23.66 8.24 56.62
N ILE A 10 22.51 7.87 56.02
CA ILE A 10 21.09 8.26 56.26
C ILE A 10 20.78 9.59 56.99
N LEU A 11 19.96 10.47 56.38
CA LEU A 11 18.89 11.25 57.06
C LEU A 11 17.85 11.83 56.08
N THR A 12 16.61 11.88 56.58
CA THR A 12 15.26 12.01 55.97
C THR A 12 14.78 13.48 55.77
N PRO A 13 13.56 13.74 55.23
CA PRO A 13 13.24 14.91 54.41
C PRO A 13 12.69 16.12 55.18
N ARG A 14 12.73 17.31 54.56
CA ARG A 14 12.06 18.53 55.05
C ARG A 14 10.97 19.04 54.10
N LYS A 15 9.86 19.42 54.73
CA LYS A 15 8.60 19.97 54.19
C LYS A 15 8.70 21.46 53.79
N ALA A 16 7.87 21.78 52.79
CA ALA A 16 6.96 22.94 52.62
C ALA A 16 7.47 24.40 52.68
N ALA A 17 7.13 25.17 51.64
CA ALA A 17 6.64 26.55 51.78
C ALA A 17 5.72 26.94 50.61
N THR A 18 4.46 27.22 50.94
CA THR A 18 3.45 27.94 50.16
C THR A 18 3.73 29.44 50.21
N LEU A 19 3.50 30.16 49.10
CA LEU A 19 3.34 31.62 49.14
C LEU A 19 2.35 32.09 48.05
N SER A 20 1.30 32.75 48.55
CA SER A 20 0.22 33.43 47.85
C SER A 20 0.59 34.86 47.45
N HIS A 21 0.05 35.40 46.36
CA HIS A 21 -0.41 36.81 46.23
C HIS A 21 -1.32 36.95 44.99
N ARG A 22 -2.62 37.20 45.16
CA ARG A 22 -3.33 38.50 45.15
C ARG A 22 -3.28 39.29 43.83
N ASN A 23 -4.31 39.02 43.02
CA ASN A 23 -5.20 39.93 42.27
C ASN A 23 -4.88 41.45 42.28
N THR A 24 -4.78 42.05 41.09
CA THR A 24 -5.44 43.33 40.76
C THR A 24 -5.88 43.38 39.29
N ARG A 25 -7.14 43.83 39.10
CA ARG A 25 -7.87 44.01 37.83
C ARG A 25 -7.48 45.29 37.10
N LYS A 26 -7.55 45.26 35.77
CA LYS A 26 -8.14 46.25 34.81
C LYS A 26 -7.85 45.65 33.40
N GLY A 27 -8.75 45.34 32.48
CA GLY A 27 -10.14 45.71 32.24
C GLY A 27 -10.26 46.10 30.76
N LYS A 28 -10.86 45.25 29.91
CA LYS A 28 -11.57 45.64 28.68
C LYS A 28 -12.43 44.47 28.16
N LYS A 29 -13.71 44.78 27.95
CA LYS A 29 -14.86 43.93 27.56
C LYS A 29 -14.81 43.55 26.08
N TRP A 30 -15.45 42.45 25.67
CA TRP A 30 -16.56 42.31 24.68
C TRP A 30 -17.05 40.82 24.70
N PRO A 31 -18.29 40.50 24.30
CA PRO A 31 -19.22 39.74 25.17
C PRO A 31 -19.51 38.29 24.76
N CYS A 32 -19.96 37.51 25.75
CA CYS A 32 -20.71 36.25 25.61
C CYS A 32 -22.20 36.52 25.34
N CYS A 33 -22.84 35.66 24.54
CA CYS A 33 -24.28 35.43 24.58
C CYS A 33 -24.55 33.91 24.60
N ASN A 34 -25.38 33.48 25.56
CA ASN A 34 -25.87 32.12 25.74
C ASN A 34 -27.21 31.89 25.03
N LEU A 35 -27.33 30.70 24.45
CA LEU A 35 -28.46 29.77 24.29
C LEU A 35 -29.96 30.20 24.24
N THR A 36 -30.61 29.56 23.25
CA THR A 36 -31.97 28.97 23.16
C THR A 36 -33.22 29.83 22.92
N CYS A 37 -33.89 29.63 21.77
CA CYS A 37 -35.21 28.97 21.67
C CYS A 37 -35.62 28.63 20.22
N LEU A 38 -36.38 27.53 20.07
CA LEU A 38 -36.97 26.95 18.84
C LEU A 38 -38.03 27.84 18.17
N ALA A 39 -38.25 27.68 16.85
CA ALA A 39 -39.49 27.14 16.24
C ALA A 39 -39.74 27.54 14.75
N LEU A 40 -39.86 26.51 13.88
CA LEU A 40 -40.91 26.25 12.85
C LEU A 40 -40.88 26.84 11.40
N TYR A 41 -40.78 25.87 10.45
CA TYR A 41 -41.46 25.68 9.12
C TYR A 41 -41.12 26.53 7.87
N PRO A 42 -41.51 26.10 6.63
CA PRO A 42 -41.55 24.77 5.96
C PRO A 42 -40.84 24.79 4.57
N GLY A 43 -40.86 23.67 3.83
CA GLY A 43 -40.06 23.40 2.63
C GLY A 43 -40.59 23.91 1.28
N GLU A 44 -39.90 23.53 0.20
CA GLU A 44 -40.44 23.51 -1.17
C GLU A 44 -39.68 22.50 -2.05
N TRP A 45 -40.47 21.59 -2.65
CA TRP A 45 -40.09 20.71 -3.74
C TRP A 45 -40.48 21.38 -5.05
N GLY A 46 -39.65 21.25 -6.09
CA GLY A 46 -40.14 21.11 -7.46
C GLY A 46 -39.59 22.08 -8.49
N ILE A 47 -39.41 21.48 -9.69
CA ILE A 47 -39.31 22.09 -11.02
C ILE A 47 -37.90 22.55 -11.38
N TRP A 48 -37.23 21.79 -12.27
CA TRP A 48 -37.02 22.17 -13.67
C TRP A 48 -36.63 20.93 -14.47
N GLY A 49 -37.63 20.35 -15.14
CA GLY A 49 -37.45 19.52 -16.32
C GLY A 49 -37.76 20.36 -17.56
N HIS A 50 -36.87 20.24 -18.56
CA HIS A 50 -36.99 20.63 -19.96
C HIS A 50 -37.09 22.11 -20.34
N LEU A 51 -36.08 22.57 -21.10
CA LEU A 51 -36.23 22.93 -22.51
C LEU A 51 -34.86 23.31 -23.11
N PHE A 52 -34.37 22.51 -24.07
CA PHE A 52 -33.81 22.99 -25.35
C PHE A 52 -33.50 21.78 -26.25
N GLU A 53 -34.50 21.34 -27.00
CA GLU A 53 -34.32 20.80 -28.35
C GLU A 53 -35.56 21.23 -29.17
N GLU A 54 -35.42 22.30 -29.94
CA GLU A 54 -36.33 22.57 -31.06
C GLU A 54 -35.57 23.32 -32.16
N LYS A 55 -35.17 22.56 -33.18
CA LYS A 55 -35.07 23.03 -34.57
C LYS A 55 -35.67 21.91 -35.41
N LEU A 56 -36.91 22.11 -35.85
CA LEU A 56 -37.36 21.94 -37.24
C LEU A 56 -38.89 22.04 -37.27
N HIS A 57 -39.35 23.19 -37.75
CA HIS A 57 -40.71 23.38 -38.25
C HIS A 57 -41.02 22.37 -39.37
N THR A 58 -42.23 21.81 -39.42
CA THR A 58 -43.31 22.26 -40.33
C THR A 58 -44.49 21.28 -40.39
N ASN A 59 -45.70 21.87 -40.32
CA ASN A 59 -46.95 21.51 -41.00
C ASN A 59 -47.65 20.15 -40.73
N TYR A 60 -48.84 20.14 -40.12
CA TYR A 60 -50.14 20.22 -40.82
C TYR A 60 -51.34 20.09 -39.83
N HIS A 61 -52.50 20.54 -40.30
CA HIS A 61 -53.75 20.88 -39.62
C HIS A 61 -54.70 19.75 -39.17
N SER A 62 -55.61 20.11 -38.26
CA SER A 62 -57.06 19.70 -38.13
C SER A 62 -57.36 18.28 -37.62
N SER A 63 -58.50 17.90 -37.05
CA SER A 63 -59.67 18.53 -36.40
C SER A 63 -60.58 17.39 -35.91
N ALA A 64 -61.24 17.59 -34.77
CA ALA A 64 -62.57 17.11 -34.33
C ALA A 64 -63.15 15.71 -34.73
N SER A 65 -63.55 14.97 -33.68
CA SER A 65 -64.87 14.35 -33.40
C SER A 65 -65.45 13.13 -34.17
N THR A 66 -65.94 12.18 -33.35
CA THR A 66 -67.20 11.38 -33.40
C THR A 66 -67.34 10.06 -34.20
N SER A 67 -67.80 9.04 -33.43
CA SER A 67 -68.80 7.97 -33.67
C SER A 67 -68.52 6.76 -34.60
N SER A 68 -68.39 5.60 -33.94
CA SER A 68 -69.05 4.28 -34.07
C SER A 68 -69.45 3.61 -35.41
N THR A 69 -69.16 2.29 -35.42
CA THR A 69 -69.72 1.11 -36.16
C THR A 69 -69.01 0.73 -37.47
N SER A 70 -68.84 -0.55 -37.89
CA SER A 70 -68.90 -1.92 -37.32
C SER A 70 -68.31 -2.91 -38.38
N PHE A 71 -68.29 -4.23 -38.07
CA PHE A 71 -67.88 -5.41 -38.90
C PHE A 71 -66.38 -5.64 -39.17
N SER A 72 -65.85 -6.86 -39.32
CA SER A 72 -66.14 -8.23 -38.86
C SER A 72 -64.89 -9.07 -39.17
N SER A 73 -64.63 -10.13 -38.39
CA SER A 73 -64.24 -11.47 -38.87
C SER A 73 -63.58 -12.29 -37.76
N SER A 74 -63.97 -13.56 -37.76
CA SER A 74 -63.75 -14.62 -36.78
C SER A 74 -62.32 -15.18 -36.77
N PHE A 75 -61.87 -15.78 -35.65
CA PHE A 75 -61.43 -17.18 -35.49
C PHE A 75 -60.80 -17.39 -34.08
N PRO A 76 -60.78 -18.64 -33.55
CA PRO A 76 -60.85 -18.94 -32.12
C PRO A 76 -59.51 -19.32 -31.46
N SER A 77 -59.61 -19.39 -30.15
CA SER A 77 -58.68 -19.81 -29.11
C SER A 77 -57.95 -21.14 -29.36
N PHE A 78 -56.64 -21.16 -29.13
CA PHE A 78 -55.92 -22.36 -28.68
C PHE A 78 -54.96 -21.97 -27.54
N PHE A 79 -55.33 -22.40 -26.32
CA PHE A 79 -54.43 -22.45 -25.17
C PHE A 79 -53.50 -23.65 -25.32
N LEU A 80 -52.19 -23.42 -25.30
CA LEU A 80 -51.19 -24.45 -25.02
C LEU A 80 -50.10 -23.87 -24.11
N SER A 81 -49.83 -24.62 -23.05
CA SER A 81 -49.01 -24.28 -21.90
C SER A 81 -47.55 -23.94 -22.25
N TYR A 82 -47.07 -22.83 -21.70
CA TYR A 82 -45.69 -22.31 -21.78
C TYR A 82 -44.63 -23.31 -21.23
N SER A 83 -45.05 -24.37 -20.55
CA SER A 83 -44.17 -25.35 -19.92
C SER A 83 -43.52 -26.37 -20.88
N GLN A 84 -44.00 -26.53 -22.12
CA GLN A 84 -43.44 -27.53 -23.06
C GLN A 84 -42.42 -26.96 -24.06
N PHE A 85 -42.26 -25.64 -24.14
CA PHE A 85 -41.29 -25.01 -25.04
C PHE A 85 -39.87 -24.92 -24.44
N LEU A 86 -39.74 -24.99 -23.11
CA LEU A 86 -38.44 -24.93 -22.43
C LEU A 86 -37.71 -26.28 -22.38
N SER A 87 -38.37 -27.39 -22.73
CA SER A 87 -37.79 -28.74 -22.72
C SER A 87 -37.15 -29.19 -24.05
N SER A 88 -37.25 -28.40 -25.12
CA SER A 88 -36.75 -28.74 -26.47
C SER A 88 -35.52 -27.95 -26.93
N LEU A 89 -34.95 -27.09 -26.09
CA LEU A 89 -33.67 -26.43 -26.38
C LEU A 89 -32.51 -27.40 -26.08
N PRO A 90 -31.56 -27.60 -27.02
CA PRO A 90 -30.41 -28.45 -26.78
C PRO A 90 -29.62 -27.91 -25.59
N ARG A 91 -29.34 -28.79 -24.60
CA ARG A 91 -28.49 -28.47 -23.45
C ARG A 91 -27.11 -28.08 -23.97
N LEU A 92 -26.83 -26.78 -24.01
CA LEU A 92 -25.47 -26.28 -24.12
C LEU A 92 -24.71 -26.82 -22.91
N LEU A 93 -23.74 -27.69 -23.19
CA LEU A 93 -22.75 -28.11 -22.20
C LEU A 93 -22.15 -26.85 -21.57
N PRO A 94 -21.89 -26.83 -20.24
CA PRO A 94 -21.19 -25.72 -19.64
C PRO A 94 -19.84 -25.59 -20.35
N TYR A 95 -19.64 -24.47 -21.04
CA TYR A 95 -18.29 -24.05 -21.43
C TYR A 95 -17.43 -24.10 -20.16
N PRO A 96 -16.25 -24.73 -20.17
CA PRO A 96 -15.35 -24.60 -19.06
C PRO A 96 -15.12 -23.10 -18.86
N ALA A 97 -15.36 -22.62 -17.64
CA ALA A 97 -15.01 -21.25 -17.27
C ALA A 97 -13.52 -21.09 -17.57
N MET A 98 -13.18 -20.44 -18.69
CA MET A 98 -11.82 -20.02 -18.95
C MET A 98 -11.45 -19.10 -17.80
N SER A 99 -10.46 -19.50 -17.00
CA SER A 99 -9.80 -18.59 -16.07
C SER A 99 -9.44 -17.31 -16.84
N PRO A 100 -9.68 -16.11 -16.29
CA PRO A 100 -9.18 -14.89 -16.92
C PRO A 100 -7.68 -15.10 -17.21
N GLN A 101 -7.25 -14.96 -18.46
CA GLN A 101 -5.83 -15.02 -18.80
C GLN A 101 -5.11 -14.00 -17.93
N GLN A 102 -4.30 -14.48 -16.98
CA GLN A 102 -3.58 -13.62 -16.07
C GLN A 102 -2.51 -12.87 -16.87
N GLU A 103 -2.43 -11.55 -16.68
CA GLU A 103 -1.47 -10.69 -17.38
C GLU A 103 -0.04 -11.11 -17.03
N LEU A 104 0.80 -11.39 -18.04
CA LEU A 104 2.21 -11.70 -17.84
C LEU A 104 3.01 -10.49 -17.36
N VAL A 105 4.11 -10.74 -16.65
CA VAL A 105 5.11 -9.70 -16.40
C VAL A 105 5.72 -9.29 -17.75
N PRO A 106 5.76 -7.99 -18.10
CA PRO A 106 6.22 -7.54 -19.41
C PRO A 106 7.70 -7.86 -19.64
N GLN A 107 8.01 -8.28 -20.87
CA GLN A 107 9.37 -8.45 -21.38
C GLN A 107 9.65 -7.37 -22.42
N THR A 108 10.85 -6.79 -22.41
CA THR A 108 11.28 -5.76 -23.36
C THR A 108 12.75 -5.95 -23.77
N GLU A 109 13.11 -5.42 -24.93
CA GLU A 109 14.49 -5.26 -25.38
C GLU A 109 14.95 -3.79 -25.37
N SER A 110 14.19 -2.91 -24.71
CA SER A 110 14.45 -1.47 -24.62
C SER A 110 14.54 -1.01 -23.17
N ILE A 111 15.70 -0.45 -22.79
CA ILE A 111 15.86 0.23 -21.49
C ILE A 111 14.89 1.43 -21.41
N ALA A 112 14.63 2.09 -22.54
CA ALA A 112 13.74 3.25 -22.57
C ALA A 112 12.30 2.84 -22.20
N GLU A 113 11.79 1.67 -22.61
CA GLU A 113 10.44 1.23 -22.21
C GLU A 113 10.30 1.02 -20.69
N VAL A 114 11.40 0.65 -20.02
CA VAL A 114 11.42 0.51 -18.56
C VAL A 114 11.32 1.87 -17.86
N TYR A 115 12.06 2.87 -18.35
CA TYR A 115 12.29 4.15 -17.65
C TYR A 115 11.68 5.40 -18.31
N ALA A 116 11.10 5.31 -19.50
CA ALA A 116 10.64 6.47 -20.27
C ALA A 116 9.75 7.36 -19.42
N THR A 117 9.90 8.68 -19.57
CA THR A 117 9.20 9.74 -18.81
C THR A 117 8.17 10.52 -19.63
N ASP A 118 7.91 10.14 -20.87
CA ASP A 118 6.83 10.54 -21.79
C ASP A 118 6.86 9.66 -23.05
N GLU A 119 5.93 9.83 -23.99
CA GLU A 119 5.97 9.08 -25.27
C GLU A 119 7.19 9.45 -26.12
N ALA A 120 7.71 10.68 -26.00
CA ALA A 120 8.88 11.12 -26.74
C ALA A 120 10.17 10.39 -26.31
N SER A 121 10.30 10.11 -25.01
CA SER A 121 11.43 9.42 -24.38
C SER A 121 11.37 7.90 -24.46
N LEU A 122 10.32 7.31 -25.05
CA LEU A 122 10.32 5.87 -25.43
C LEU A 122 11.47 5.53 -26.38
N THR A 123 12.04 6.54 -27.03
CA THR A 123 13.16 6.39 -27.97
C THR A 123 14.53 6.77 -27.38
N SER A 124 14.59 7.32 -26.16
CA SER A 124 15.84 7.80 -25.56
C SER A 124 15.96 7.46 -24.09
N VAL A 125 17.07 6.84 -23.70
CA VAL A 125 17.39 6.52 -22.31
C VAL A 125 18.08 7.72 -21.66
N ALA A 126 17.61 8.14 -20.48
CA ALA A 126 18.30 9.19 -19.72
C ALA A 126 19.76 8.79 -19.42
N PRO A 127 20.74 9.72 -19.47
CA PRO A 127 22.16 9.39 -19.33
C PRO A 127 22.51 8.61 -18.05
N GLU A 128 21.84 8.92 -16.94
CA GLU A 128 21.99 8.20 -15.67
C GLU A 128 21.60 6.72 -15.76
N HIS A 129 20.50 6.39 -16.44
CA HIS A 129 20.07 5.02 -16.67
C HIS A 129 21.02 4.32 -17.63
N GLN A 130 21.43 4.98 -18.71
CA GLN A 130 22.40 4.42 -19.66
C GLN A 130 23.73 4.08 -18.96
N GLN A 131 24.23 4.99 -18.12
CA GLN A 131 25.46 4.80 -17.36
C GLN A 131 25.34 3.66 -16.35
N ARG A 132 24.20 3.56 -15.64
CA ARG A 132 23.95 2.49 -14.67
C ARG A 132 23.93 1.12 -15.33
N TRP A 133 23.22 0.99 -16.45
CA TRP A 133 23.13 -0.26 -17.22
C TRP A 133 24.48 -0.66 -17.82
N THR A 134 25.25 0.32 -18.32
CA THR A 134 26.62 0.10 -18.80
C THR A 134 27.52 -0.42 -17.68
N ASN A 135 27.48 0.21 -16.51
CA ASN A 135 28.25 -0.23 -15.36
C ASN A 135 27.87 -1.66 -14.94
N LEU A 136 26.56 -1.97 -14.88
CA LEU A 136 26.07 -3.30 -14.54
C LEU A 136 26.62 -4.37 -15.49
N THR A 137 26.51 -4.17 -16.80
CA THR A 137 26.97 -5.17 -17.78
C THR A 137 28.49 -5.29 -17.83
N THR A 138 29.23 -4.18 -17.76
CA THR A 138 30.70 -4.19 -17.73
C THR A 138 31.20 -4.89 -16.46
N GLN A 139 30.62 -4.60 -15.30
CA GLN A 139 30.98 -5.26 -14.04
C GLN A 139 30.57 -6.74 -14.02
N PHE A 140 29.43 -7.09 -14.61
CA PHE A 140 29.01 -8.49 -14.77
C PHE A 140 30.03 -9.25 -15.61
N ASN A 141 30.43 -8.71 -16.76
CA ASN A 141 31.43 -9.32 -17.63
C ASN A 141 32.81 -9.40 -16.95
N LYS A 142 33.21 -8.38 -16.20
CA LYS A 142 34.45 -8.42 -15.40
C LYS A 142 34.42 -9.50 -14.31
N THR A 143 33.24 -9.76 -13.72
CA THR A 143 33.08 -10.71 -12.60
C THR A 143 32.98 -12.15 -13.09
N TYR A 144 32.25 -12.39 -14.19
CA TYR A 144 31.91 -13.74 -14.66
C TYR A 144 32.50 -14.11 -16.02
N ASN A 145 33.18 -13.17 -16.71
CA ASN A 145 33.82 -13.37 -18.01
C ASN A 145 32.85 -13.73 -19.17
N HIS A 146 31.61 -13.25 -19.09
CA HIS A 146 30.63 -13.26 -20.18
C HIS A 146 29.53 -12.23 -19.91
N ARG A 147 28.69 -11.96 -20.92
CA ARG A 147 27.49 -11.14 -20.77
C ARG A 147 26.39 -11.84 -19.95
N PRO A 148 25.51 -11.09 -19.27
CA PRO A 148 24.26 -11.64 -18.77
C PRO A 148 23.33 -12.00 -19.94
N GLU A 149 22.41 -12.95 -19.72
CA GLU A 149 21.37 -13.34 -20.68
C GLU A 149 20.12 -12.46 -20.57
N PHE A 150 19.78 -12.04 -19.36
CA PHE A 150 18.64 -11.18 -19.09
C PHE A 150 18.87 -10.34 -17.82
N VAL A 151 18.03 -9.32 -17.63
CA VAL A 151 17.96 -8.53 -16.40
C VAL A 151 16.54 -8.56 -15.86
N ALA A 152 16.36 -9.00 -14.61
CA ALA A 152 15.09 -8.89 -13.90
C ALA A 152 15.06 -7.58 -13.11
N ARG A 153 13.99 -6.80 -13.24
CA ARG A 153 13.85 -5.48 -12.63
C ARG A 153 12.59 -5.41 -11.78
N SER A 154 12.67 -4.84 -10.58
CA SER A 154 11.50 -4.49 -9.76
C SER A 154 11.74 -3.20 -8.96
N PRO A 155 10.82 -2.24 -9.00
CA PRO A 155 10.95 -0.95 -8.35
C PRO A 155 10.64 -0.98 -6.85
N GLY A 156 11.19 0.00 -6.13
CA GLY A 156 10.62 0.39 -4.84
C GLY A 156 9.21 0.96 -5.02
N ARG A 157 8.53 1.26 -3.92
CA ARG A 157 7.17 1.82 -3.94
C ARG A 157 6.95 2.83 -2.84
N VAL A 158 5.97 3.70 -3.03
CA VAL A 158 5.47 4.60 -1.99
C VAL A 158 3.97 4.42 -1.84
N ASN A 159 3.47 4.40 -0.60
CA ASN A 159 2.03 4.47 -0.35
C ASN A 159 1.62 5.94 -0.34
N ILE A 160 0.80 6.38 -1.32
CA ILE A 160 0.38 7.77 -1.41
C ILE A 160 -0.63 8.09 -0.31
N ILE A 161 -1.64 7.23 -0.13
CA ILE A 161 -2.66 7.37 0.91
C ILE A 161 -3.28 6.00 1.22
N GLY A 162 -3.72 5.79 2.47
CA GLY A 162 -4.20 4.48 2.93
C GLY A 162 -3.22 3.78 3.87
N GLU A 163 -2.72 4.44 4.91
CA GLU A 163 -1.81 3.78 5.86
C GLU A 163 -2.55 2.95 6.90
N HIS A 164 -1.95 1.83 7.30
CA HIS A 164 -2.49 0.99 8.40
C HIS A 164 -3.94 0.51 8.22
N ILE A 165 -4.38 0.39 6.96
CA ILE A 165 -5.71 -0.12 6.62
C ILE A 165 -5.66 -1.41 5.77
N ASP A 166 -4.49 -1.77 5.24
CA ASP A 166 -4.27 -2.94 4.38
C ASP A 166 -4.50 -4.26 5.13
N TYR A 167 -3.98 -4.41 6.35
CA TYR A 167 -4.28 -5.59 7.20
C TYR A 167 -5.71 -5.59 7.75
N SER A 168 -6.40 -4.45 7.69
CA SER A 168 -7.85 -4.36 7.92
C SER A 168 -8.65 -4.61 6.62
N LEU A 169 -7.97 -5.05 5.56
CA LEU A 169 -8.49 -5.41 4.23
C LEU A 169 -9.19 -4.26 3.49
N TYR A 170 -8.87 -3.01 3.82
CA TYR A 170 -9.32 -1.84 3.08
C TYR A 170 -8.37 -1.48 1.94
N ASP A 171 -8.93 -0.84 0.92
CA ASP A 171 -8.23 -0.49 -0.30
C ASP A 171 -7.22 0.64 -0.05
N VAL A 172 -6.08 0.58 -0.74
CA VAL A 172 -4.95 1.53 -0.63
C VAL A 172 -4.56 2.08 -2.00
N LEU A 173 -3.79 3.17 -2.02
CA LEU A 173 -3.40 3.87 -3.26
C LEU A 173 -1.88 4.07 -3.40
N PRO A 174 -1.06 3.01 -3.49
CA PRO A 174 0.38 3.14 -3.70
C PRO A 174 0.76 3.41 -5.17
N THR A 175 2.06 3.64 -5.41
CA THR A 175 2.66 3.58 -6.74
C THR A 175 4.14 3.20 -6.66
N ALA A 176 4.69 2.64 -7.73
CA ALA A 176 6.12 2.40 -7.87
C ALA A 176 6.89 3.72 -8.01
N VAL A 177 8.12 3.74 -7.50
CA VAL A 177 9.03 4.89 -7.60
C VAL A 177 10.14 4.64 -8.64
N SER A 178 10.90 5.69 -8.96
CA SER A 178 11.96 5.70 -9.98
C SER A 178 13.17 4.83 -9.60
N VAL A 179 13.40 4.60 -8.31
CA VAL A 179 14.46 3.73 -7.80
C VAL A 179 14.01 2.27 -7.77
N ASP A 180 14.93 1.36 -8.09
CA ASP A 180 14.65 -0.05 -8.31
C ASP A 180 15.84 -0.98 -8.00
N VAL A 181 15.55 -2.28 -8.00
CA VAL A 181 16.53 -3.36 -7.97
C VAL A 181 16.57 -4.00 -9.36
N ILE A 182 17.77 -4.11 -9.93
CA ILE A 182 18.05 -4.82 -11.18
C ILE A 182 19.01 -5.97 -10.91
N MET A 183 18.71 -7.14 -11.49
CA MET A 183 19.50 -8.36 -11.35
C MET A 183 19.89 -8.86 -12.73
N ALA A 184 21.15 -8.66 -13.11
CA ALA A 184 21.72 -9.25 -14.32
C ALA A 184 22.01 -10.72 -14.06
N VAL A 185 21.54 -11.61 -14.93
CA VAL A 185 21.59 -13.06 -14.72
C VAL A 185 22.17 -13.76 -15.95
N LYS A 186 23.08 -14.70 -15.70
CA LYS A 186 23.45 -15.75 -16.66
C LYS A 186 22.96 -17.09 -16.12
N VAL A 187 22.25 -17.85 -16.95
CA VAL A 187 22.00 -19.27 -16.67
C VAL A 187 23.25 -20.05 -17.04
N VAL A 188 23.77 -20.84 -16.10
CA VAL A 188 24.94 -21.68 -16.31
C VAL A 188 24.57 -23.16 -16.24
N PRO A 189 25.30 -24.06 -16.91
CA PRO A 189 25.07 -25.49 -16.79
C PRO A 189 25.16 -25.94 -15.32
N ALA A 190 24.30 -26.86 -14.91
CA ALA A 190 24.43 -27.49 -13.60
C ALA A 190 25.76 -28.23 -13.48
N SER A 191 26.39 -28.14 -12.32
CA SER A 191 27.64 -28.84 -12.05
C SER A 191 27.36 -30.33 -11.74
N ALA A 192 28.41 -31.16 -11.75
CA ALA A 192 28.30 -32.54 -11.27
C ALA A 192 27.89 -32.63 -9.78
N GLU A 193 28.10 -31.55 -9.01
CA GLU A 193 27.74 -31.41 -7.59
C GLU A 193 26.31 -30.86 -7.40
N GLY A 194 25.59 -30.57 -8.48
CA GLY A 194 24.21 -30.08 -8.49
C GLY A 194 24.07 -28.62 -8.95
N THR A 195 22.94 -28.03 -8.59
CA THR A 195 22.61 -26.63 -8.93
C THR A 195 23.32 -25.67 -7.99
N THR A 196 24.01 -24.67 -8.56
CA THR A 196 24.73 -23.64 -7.80
C THR A 196 24.23 -22.25 -8.15
N ILE A 197 24.11 -21.39 -7.14
CA ILE A 197 23.85 -19.96 -7.28
C ILE A 197 25.06 -19.18 -6.79
N THR A 198 25.62 -18.35 -7.66
CA THR A 198 26.63 -17.35 -7.29
C THR A 198 25.99 -15.97 -7.44
N ILE A 199 25.89 -15.22 -6.35
CA ILE A 199 25.28 -13.90 -6.32
C ILE A 199 26.28 -12.85 -5.80
N ALA A 200 26.55 -11.85 -6.62
CA ALA A 200 27.40 -10.71 -6.33
C ALA A 200 26.58 -9.41 -6.34
N ASN A 201 27.18 -8.35 -5.82
CA ASN A 201 26.62 -7.00 -5.84
C ASN A 201 27.62 -6.04 -6.49
N VAL A 202 27.13 -4.98 -7.14
CA VAL A 202 28.00 -3.93 -7.70
C VAL A 202 28.86 -3.24 -6.63
N SER A 203 28.43 -3.28 -5.37
CA SER A 203 29.17 -2.78 -4.20
C SER A 203 29.64 -3.94 -3.28
N PRO A 204 30.67 -4.71 -3.66
CA PRO A 204 31.09 -5.91 -2.92
C PRO A 204 31.58 -5.63 -1.49
N GLU A 205 32.13 -4.44 -1.24
CA GLU A 205 32.57 -4.00 0.09
C GLU A 205 31.40 -3.84 1.07
N LYS A 206 30.23 -3.43 0.57
CA LYS A 206 28.99 -3.28 1.36
C LYS A 206 28.19 -4.58 1.39
N PHE A 207 28.20 -5.32 0.28
CA PHE A 207 27.39 -6.52 0.07
C PHE A 207 28.26 -7.64 -0.53
N PRO A 208 28.93 -8.45 0.32
CA PRO A 208 29.86 -9.48 -0.13
C PRO A 208 29.20 -10.54 -1.00
N THR A 209 29.93 -11.01 -2.02
CA THR A 209 29.53 -12.12 -2.90
C THR A 209 29.27 -13.38 -2.09
N ARG A 210 28.24 -14.15 -2.48
CA ARG A 210 27.92 -15.45 -1.89
C ARG A 210 27.71 -16.50 -2.97
N GLU A 211 28.07 -17.72 -2.62
CA GLU A 211 27.80 -18.91 -3.41
C GLU A 211 27.14 -19.96 -2.53
N PHE A 212 26.12 -20.64 -3.05
CA PHE A 212 25.45 -21.73 -2.34
C PHE A 212 24.77 -22.70 -3.31
N SER A 213 24.68 -23.96 -2.90
CA SER A 213 23.98 -25.00 -3.64
C SER A 213 22.47 -24.95 -3.39
N VAL A 214 21.69 -25.31 -4.40
CA VAL A 214 20.23 -25.39 -4.35
C VAL A 214 19.82 -26.86 -4.28
N PRO A 215 19.12 -27.29 -3.22
CA PRO A 215 18.63 -28.66 -3.14
C PRO A 215 17.65 -28.97 -4.28
N HIS A 216 17.78 -30.14 -4.89
CA HIS A 216 16.88 -30.59 -5.94
C HIS A 216 15.46 -30.83 -5.39
N ASP A 217 15.37 -31.57 -4.30
CA ASP A 217 14.15 -32.14 -3.71
C ASP A 217 13.64 -31.40 -2.45
N LYS A 218 14.41 -30.44 -1.93
CA LYS A 218 14.09 -29.72 -0.68
C LYS A 218 13.98 -28.22 -0.87
N ASP A 219 13.26 -27.58 0.04
CA ASP A 219 13.20 -26.13 0.12
C ASP A 219 14.55 -25.53 0.52
N VAL A 220 14.81 -24.33 0.03
CA VAL A 220 15.96 -23.54 0.47
C VAL A 220 15.68 -23.04 1.88
N GLU A 221 16.50 -23.49 2.83
CA GLU A 221 16.43 -23.03 4.21
C GLU A 221 16.96 -21.60 4.34
N ILE A 222 16.23 -20.78 5.10
CA ILE A 222 16.61 -19.40 5.42
C ILE A 222 16.67 -19.32 6.94
N ASP A 223 17.82 -18.94 7.47
CA ASP A 223 17.96 -18.64 8.90
C ASP A 223 17.53 -17.20 9.15
N PRO A 224 16.33 -16.95 9.72
CA PRO A 224 15.84 -15.58 9.95
C PRO A 224 16.66 -14.83 11.01
N LYS A 225 17.49 -15.53 11.81
CA LYS A 225 18.33 -14.91 12.83
C LYS A 225 19.63 -14.34 12.27
N LYS A 226 20.03 -14.74 11.06
CA LYS A 226 21.21 -14.22 10.37
C LYS A 226 20.77 -13.15 9.38
N HIS A 227 20.99 -11.89 9.71
CA HIS A 227 20.66 -10.79 8.80
C HIS A 227 21.72 -10.68 7.68
N GLU A 228 21.50 -11.41 6.58
CA GLU A 228 22.30 -11.33 5.36
C GLU A 228 21.47 -10.78 4.19
N TRP A 229 22.04 -9.90 3.38
CA TRP A 229 21.33 -9.32 2.22
C TRP A 229 20.84 -10.39 1.22
N VAL A 230 21.59 -11.48 1.08
CA VAL A 230 21.25 -12.62 0.21
C VAL A 230 20.02 -13.38 0.68
N ASN A 231 19.57 -13.21 1.93
CA ASN A 231 18.33 -13.86 2.38
C ASN A 231 17.10 -13.36 1.64
N TYR A 232 17.08 -12.10 1.17
CA TYR A 232 16.01 -11.62 0.29
C TYR A 232 16.00 -12.33 -1.07
N PHE A 233 17.19 -12.67 -1.60
CA PHE A 233 17.28 -13.51 -2.79
C PHE A 233 16.78 -14.93 -2.50
N ARG A 234 17.25 -15.54 -1.41
CA ARG A 234 16.83 -16.90 -0.99
C ARG A 234 15.32 -16.97 -0.79
N ALA A 235 14.69 -15.91 -0.29
CA ALA A 235 13.24 -15.81 -0.16
C ALA A 235 12.54 -15.96 -1.52
N GLY A 236 12.90 -15.09 -2.49
CA GLY A 236 12.34 -15.16 -3.85
C GLY A 236 12.63 -16.49 -4.54
N LEU A 237 13.84 -17.05 -4.36
CA LEU A 237 14.22 -18.37 -4.84
C LEU A 237 13.34 -19.48 -4.23
N SER A 238 13.15 -19.48 -2.91
CA SER A 238 12.33 -20.47 -2.21
C SER A 238 10.88 -20.45 -2.71
N GLY A 239 10.28 -19.26 -2.86
CA GLY A 239 8.94 -19.13 -3.41
C GLY A 239 8.82 -19.62 -4.85
N ALA A 240 9.76 -19.22 -5.72
CA ALA A 240 9.78 -19.63 -7.12
C ALA A 240 9.95 -21.13 -7.30
N LEU A 241 10.87 -21.76 -6.57
CA LEU A 241 11.05 -23.20 -6.66
C LEU A 241 9.83 -23.97 -6.15
N LYS A 242 9.17 -23.51 -5.08
CA LYS A 242 7.90 -24.09 -4.61
C LYS A 242 6.83 -24.06 -5.68
N PHE A 243 6.67 -22.92 -6.35
CA PHE A 243 5.73 -22.76 -7.45
C PHE A 243 6.08 -23.72 -8.60
N LEU A 244 7.32 -23.70 -9.08
CA LEU A 244 7.78 -24.53 -10.19
C LEU A 244 7.68 -26.03 -9.92
N ARG A 245 7.93 -26.47 -8.69
CA ARG A 245 7.77 -27.88 -8.26
C ARG A 245 6.30 -28.30 -8.26
N LYS A 246 5.39 -27.39 -7.92
CA LYS A 246 3.94 -27.66 -7.99
C LYS A 246 3.46 -27.83 -9.43
N GLU A 247 4.02 -27.04 -10.36
CA GLU A 247 3.75 -27.17 -11.80
C GLU A 247 4.38 -28.43 -12.42
N LYS A 248 5.45 -28.96 -11.81
CA LYS A 248 6.13 -30.21 -12.21
C LYS A 248 6.10 -31.26 -11.08
N PRO A 249 4.92 -31.83 -10.78
CA PRO A 249 4.74 -32.75 -9.64
C PRO A 249 5.44 -34.11 -9.84
N ASP A 250 5.90 -34.41 -11.05
CA ASP A 250 6.68 -35.61 -11.39
C ASP A 250 8.12 -35.56 -10.85
N GLY A 251 8.53 -34.45 -10.22
CA GLY A 251 9.87 -34.27 -9.67
C GLY A 251 10.94 -34.05 -10.75
N SER A 252 10.54 -33.78 -12.00
CA SER A 252 11.45 -33.54 -13.13
C SER A 252 12.15 -32.17 -13.09
N LEU A 253 11.77 -31.29 -12.17
CA LEU A 253 12.38 -29.97 -12.04
C LEU A 253 13.82 -30.09 -11.53
N VAL A 254 14.78 -29.84 -12.41
CA VAL A 254 16.16 -29.50 -12.06
C VAL A 254 16.28 -27.98 -12.00
N PRO A 255 16.50 -27.36 -10.83
CA PRO A 255 16.65 -25.91 -10.73
C PRO A 255 17.84 -25.42 -11.57
N ALA A 256 17.67 -24.30 -12.27
CA ALA A 256 18.73 -23.66 -13.04
C ALA A 256 19.87 -23.14 -12.15
N SER A 257 21.12 -23.35 -12.57
CA SER A 257 22.27 -22.70 -11.94
C SER A 257 22.39 -21.28 -12.49
N MET A 258 22.73 -20.32 -11.62
CA MET A 258 22.71 -18.91 -11.98
C MET A 258 23.94 -18.18 -11.45
N GLN A 259 24.47 -17.28 -12.26
CA GLN A 259 25.39 -16.24 -11.84
C GLN A 259 24.69 -14.89 -11.94
N ILE A 260 24.70 -14.14 -10.84
CA ILE A 260 23.82 -12.98 -10.65
C ILE A 260 24.65 -11.79 -10.17
N LEU A 261 24.55 -10.66 -10.85
CA LEU A 261 25.04 -9.37 -10.33
C LEU A 261 23.86 -8.46 -10.02
N VAL A 262 23.77 -8.01 -8.78
CA VAL A 262 22.71 -7.14 -8.29
C VAL A 262 23.18 -5.68 -8.23
N ASP A 263 22.35 -4.78 -8.73
CA ASP A 263 22.45 -3.33 -8.51
C ASP A 263 21.10 -2.79 -8.00
N GLY A 264 21.12 -2.12 -6.85
CA GLY A 264 19.92 -1.53 -6.26
C GLY A 264 20.19 -0.12 -5.78
N ASN A 265 19.37 0.83 -6.23
CA ASN A 265 19.44 2.23 -5.78
C ASN A 265 18.25 2.63 -4.87
N VAL A 266 17.41 1.67 -4.48
CA VAL A 266 16.36 1.87 -3.48
C VAL A 266 17.03 2.05 -2.11
N PRO A 267 16.93 3.22 -1.45
CA PRO A 267 17.55 3.44 -0.16
C PRO A 267 17.11 2.40 0.89
N PRO A 268 18.04 1.63 1.48
CA PRO A 268 17.71 0.63 2.48
C PRO A 268 17.05 1.24 3.71
N GLY A 269 15.99 0.61 4.21
CA GLY A 269 15.30 1.07 5.42
C GLY A 269 14.49 2.36 5.27
N GLY A 270 14.50 2.99 4.08
CA GLY A 270 13.83 4.26 3.81
C GLY A 270 12.32 4.16 3.57
N GLY A 271 11.61 3.17 4.15
CA GLY A 271 10.15 3.07 4.04
C GLY A 271 9.55 2.94 2.63
N ILE A 272 10.37 2.87 1.57
CA ILE A 272 9.97 2.72 0.17
C ILE A 272 10.10 1.28 -0.36
N SER A 273 10.11 0.31 0.56
CA SER A 273 10.12 -1.15 0.33
C SER A 273 11.20 -1.70 -0.58
N SER A 274 12.45 -1.42 -0.23
CA SER A 274 13.61 -2.08 -0.81
C SER A 274 13.57 -3.60 -0.70
N SER A 275 12.98 -4.17 0.36
CA SER A 275 12.86 -5.63 0.54
C SER A 275 11.90 -6.25 -0.47
N ALA A 276 10.70 -5.68 -0.64
CA ALA A 276 9.71 -6.16 -1.60
C ALA A 276 10.25 -6.07 -3.04
N ALA A 277 10.87 -4.94 -3.41
CA ALA A 277 11.50 -4.76 -4.71
C ALA A 277 12.55 -5.87 -4.98
N PHE A 278 13.40 -6.14 -3.99
CA PHE A 278 14.43 -7.17 -4.09
C PHE A 278 13.84 -8.58 -4.21
N VAL A 279 12.83 -8.92 -3.41
CA VAL A 279 12.16 -10.23 -3.43
C VAL A 279 11.42 -10.44 -4.77
N CYS A 280 10.70 -9.42 -5.27
CA CYS A 280 10.03 -9.47 -6.57
C CYS A 280 11.03 -9.65 -7.73
N ALA A 281 12.15 -8.91 -7.73
CA ALA A 281 13.21 -9.09 -8.74
C ALA A 281 13.85 -10.48 -8.67
N SER A 282 14.08 -10.99 -7.45
CA SER A 282 14.67 -12.32 -7.23
C SER A 282 13.76 -13.43 -7.75
N ALA A 283 12.47 -13.37 -7.39
CA ALA A 283 11.48 -14.32 -7.86
C ALA A 283 11.36 -14.30 -9.39
N LEU A 284 11.25 -13.12 -9.98
CA LEU A 284 11.18 -12.96 -11.43
C LEU A 284 12.42 -13.52 -12.14
N ALA A 285 13.62 -13.27 -11.59
CA ALA A 285 14.86 -13.81 -12.10
C ALA A 285 14.88 -15.34 -12.08
N VAL A 286 14.47 -15.95 -10.98
CA VAL A 286 14.43 -17.41 -10.83
C VAL A 286 13.40 -18.04 -11.76
N MET A 287 12.23 -17.44 -11.91
CA MET A 287 11.21 -17.90 -12.86
C MET A 287 11.74 -17.90 -14.29
N LYS A 288 12.36 -16.79 -14.72
CA LYS A 288 12.93 -16.69 -16.08
C LYS A 288 14.11 -17.64 -16.30
N ALA A 289 15.01 -17.79 -15.33
CA ALA A 289 16.14 -18.72 -15.41
C ALA A 289 15.71 -20.19 -15.56
N ASN A 290 14.54 -20.56 -15.03
CA ASN A 290 13.95 -21.89 -15.18
C ASN A 290 12.99 -22.00 -16.38
N ASN A 291 13.10 -21.07 -17.33
CA ASN A 291 12.32 -21.01 -18.57
C ASN A 291 10.80 -21.00 -18.33
N HIS A 292 10.36 -20.20 -17.36
CA HIS A 292 8.95 -20.03 -17.04
C HIS A 292 8.57 -18.55 -17.07
N ASP A 293 7.65 -18.18 -17.97
CA ASP A 293 7.08 -16.84 -18.01
C ASP A 293 5.97 -16.74 -16.96
N VAL A 294 6.10 -15.82 -16.02
CA VAL A 294 5.24 -15.73 -14.82
C VAL A 294 4.18 -14.65 -15.00
N SER A 295 2.95 -14.93 -14.54
CA SER A 295 1.91 -13.91 -14.47
C SER A 295 2.19 -12.90 -13.35
N LYS A 296 1.70 -11.67 -13.48
CA LYS A 296 1.81 -10.66 -12.41
C LYS A 296 1.14 -11.14 -11.12
N GLN A 297 0.03 -11.88 -11.23
CA GLN A 297 -0.67 -12.43 -10.08
C GLN A 297 0.15 -13.53 -9.40
N ASP A 298 0.74 -14.45 -10.16
CA ASP A 298 1.56 -15.52 -9.58
C ASP A 298 2.83 -14.95 -8.96
N LEU A 299 3.45 -13.94 -9.58
CA LEU A 299 4.60 -13.24 -9.02
C LEU A 299 4.25 -12.56 -7.69
N LEU A 300 3.05 -11.96 -7.58
CA LEU A 300 2.56 -11.37 -6.34
C LEU A 300 2.37 -12.42 -5.25
N ASP A 301 1.61 -13.46 -5.54
CA ASP A 301 1.28 -14.52 -4.57
C ASP A 301 2.56 -15.17 -4.03
N LEU A 302 3.52 -15.40 -4.92
CA LEU A 302 4.84 -15.91 -4.59
C LEU A 302 5.64 -14.92 -3.74
N ALA A 303 5.73 -13.65 -4.13
CA ALA A 303 6.52 -12.65 -3.41
C ALA A 303 5.98 -12.42 -1.98
N VAL A 304 4.65 -12.36 -1.82
CA VAL A 304 3.99 -12.20 -0.52
C VAL A 304 4.29 -13.37 0.42
N VAL A 305 4.25 -14.60 -0.09
CA VAL A 305 4.56 -15.79 0.71
C VAL A 305 6.07 -15.86 1.01
N SER A 306 6.90 -15.50 0.04
CA SER A 306 8.36 -15.55 0.15
C SER A 306 8.92 -14.62 1.21
N GLU A 307 8.40 -13.40 1.29
CA GLU A 307 8.90 -12.38 2.24
C GLU A 307 8.65 -12.76 3.70
N ARG A 308 7.65 -13.62 3.97
CA ARG A 308 7.43 -14.21 5.30
C ARG A 308 8.59 -15.10 5.75
N ALA A 309 9.30 -15.73 4.82
CA ALA A 309 10.44 -16.61 5.12
C ALA A 309 11.66 -15.85 5.69
N VAL A 310 11.72 -14.52 5.50
CA VAL A 310 12.73 -13.64 6.11
C VAL A 310 12.19 -12.90 7.34
N GLY A 311 11.01 -13.29 7.84
CA GLY A 311 10.40 -12.72 9.05
C GLY A 311 9.58 -11.44 8.82
N VAL A 312 9.26 -11.09 7.57
CA VAL A 312 8.49 -9.88 7.23
C VAL A 312 7.06 -10.27 6.85
N TYR A 313 6.07 -9.86 7.65
CA TYR A 313 4.66 -10.20 7.48
C TYR A 313 3.86 -9.01 6.90
N SER A 314 4.14 -8.63 5.65
CA SER A 314 3.43 -7.54 4.94
C SER A 314 2.07 -7.98 4.37
N GLY A 315 1.12 -7.04 4.24
CA GLY A 315 -0.23 -7.26 3.70
C GLY A 315 -0.36 -7.43 2.18
N GLY A 316 0.75 -7.39 1.43
CA GLY A 316 0.77 -7.56 -0.03
C GLY A 316 0.78 -6.27 -0.86
N MET A 317 0.57 -5.12 -0.22
CA MET A 317 0.60 -3.80 -0.87
C MET A 317 1.93 -3.53 -1.58
N ASP A 318 3.04 -3.82 -0.93
CA ASP A 318 4.38 -3.45 -1.39
C ASP A 318 4.74 -4.20 -2.68
N GLN A 319 4.51 -5.51 -2.68
CA GLN A 319 4.72 -6.39 -3.81
C GLN A 319 3.75 -6.04 -4.93
N ALA A 320 2.48 -5.78 -4.62
CA ALA A 320 1.49 -5.35 -5.60
C ALA A 320 1.92 -4.06 -6.31
N ALA A 321 2.33 -3.04 -5.55
CA ALA A 321 2.83 -1.79 -6.11
C ALA A 321 4.10 -2.01 -6.95
N SER A 322 5.03 -2.84 -6.50
CA SER A 322 6.24 -3.17 -7.26
C SER A 322 5.93 -3.85 -8.59
N ILE A 323 4.92 -4.72 -8.64
CA ILE A 323 4.63 -5.56 -9.82
C ILE A 323 3.66 -4.88 -10.79
N PHE A 324 2.57 -4.32 -10.28
CA PHE A 324 1.42 -3.89 -11.09
C PHE A 324 1.44 -2.39 -11.44
N SER A 325 2.33 -1.59 -10.84
CA SER A 325 2.35 -0.15 -11.13
C SER A 325 2.58 0.13 -12.61
N LYS A 326 1.96 1.22 -13.06
CA LYS A 326 2.10 1.72 -14.42
C LYS A 326 2.38 3.20 -14.34
N ARG A 327 3.33 3.64 -15.14
CA ARG A 327 3.70 5.05 -15.20
C ARG A 327 2.51 5.95 -15.55
N GLY A 328 2.41 7.08 -14.86
CA GLY A 328 1.30 8.04 -14.98
C GLY A 328 0.04 7.63 -14.19
N TYR A 329 0.07 6.51 -13.47
CA TYR A 329 -1.05 6.02 -12.68
C TYR A 329 -0.63 5.75 -11.23
N LEU A 330 -1.56 6.00 -10.32
CA LEU A 330 -1.54 5.36 -9.01
C LEU A 330 -2.18 3.97 -9.13
N LEU A 331 -1.81 3.06 -8.24
CA LEU A 331 -2.34 1.72 -8.19
C LEU A 331 -3.40 1.65 -7.08
N TYR A 332 -4.67 1.54 -7.45
CA TYR A 332 -5.74 1.23 -6.52
C TYR A 332 -5.75 -0.26 -6.23
N THR A 333 -5.26 -0.62 -5.05
CA THR A 333 -5.08 -2.00 -4.62
C THR A 333 -6.19 -2.36 -3.64
N GLN A 334 -6.98 -3.38 -3.99
CA GLN A 334 -8.10 -3.89 -3.21
C GLN A 334 -7.73 -5.27 -2.68
N PHE A 335 -8.08 -5.57 -1.43
CA PHE A 335 -7.78 -6.86 -0.79
C PHE A 335 -9.04 -7.70 -0.53
N PHE A 336 -10.21 -7.06 -0.53
CA PHE A 336 -11.49 -7.68 -0.17
C PHE A 336 -12.57 -7.44 -1.25
N PRO A 337 -13.39 -8.44 -1.59
CA PRO A 337 -13.36 -9.84 -1.11
C PRO A 337 -12.26 -10.69 -1.76
N LYS A 338 -11.64 -10.17 -2.81
CA LYS A 338 -10.49 -10.76 -3.50
C LYS A 338 -9.51 -9.66 -3.85
N PHE A 339 -8.25 -10.04 -4.03
CA PHE A 339 -7.24 -9.13 -4.53
C PHE A 339 -7.63 -8.58 -5.92
N ASN A 340 -7.48 -7.28 -6.11
CA ASN A 340 -7.64 -6.63 -7.41
C ASN A 340 -6.78 -5.37 -7.47
N ALA A 341 -6.18 -5.10 -8.62
CA ALA A 341 -5.35 -3.93 -8.84
C ALA A 341 -5.87 -3.14 -10.05
N ARG A 342 -6.12 -1.85 -9.88
CA ARG A 342 -6.62 -0.96 -10.95
C ARG A 342 -5.77 0.29 -11.05
N HIS A 343 -5.52 0.75 -12.26
CA HIS A 343 -4.77 1.98 -12.49
C HIS A 343 -5.68 3.20 -12.40
N VAL A 344 -5.33 4.16 -11.54
CA VAL A 344 -6.00 5.46 -11.41
C VAL A 344 -5.10 6.51 -12.04
N PRO A 345 -5.49 7.15 -13.16
CA PRO A 345 -4.64 8.10 -13.85
C PRO A 345 -4.36 9.31 -12.95
N ILE A 346 -3.15 9.85 -13.01
CA ILE A 346 -2.87 11.19 -12.52
C ILE A 346 -3.17 12.16 -13.66
N PRO A 347 -4.25 12.95 -13.60
CA PRO A 347 -4.57 13.87 -14.68
C PRO A 347 -3.55 14.99 -14.78
N THR A 348 -3.46 15.60 -15.96
CA THR A 348 -2.58 16.75 -16.19
C THR A 348 -3.01 17.94 -15.32
N SER A 349 -2.10 18.89 -15.08
CA SER A 349 -2.35 20.10 -14.28
C SER A 349 -1.46 21.23 -14.80
N SER A 350 -1.72 22.47 -14.35
CA SER A 350 -0.89 23.62 -14.73
C SER A 350 0.57 23.46 -14.32
N ASP A 351 0.80 22.91 -13.13
CA ASP A 351 2.12 22.50 -12.64
C ASP A 351 2.17 20.99 -12.53
N GLU A 352 3.20 20.37 -13.11
CA GLU A 352 3.34 18.93 -13.08
C GLU A 352 3.48 18.40 -11.64
N ILE A 353 2.64 17.42 -11.28
CA ILE A 353 2.66 16.79 -9.96
C ILE A 353 3.86 15.86 -9.84
N THR A 354 4.67 16.10 -8.80
CA THR A 354 5.82 15.28 -8.43
C THR A 354 5.65 14.77 -7.00
N PHE A 355 6.24 13.60 -6.71
CA PHE A 355 6.34 13.09 -5.35
C PHE A 355 7.80 13.11 -4.89
N LEU A 356 8.03 13.62 -3.69
CA LEU A 356 9.31 13.57 -3.00
C LEU A 356 9.16 12.69 -1.77
N MET A 357 10.01 11.69 -1.62
CA MET A 357 10.12 10.89 -0.41
C MET A 357 11.35 11.31 0.38
N ALA A 358 11.20 11.52 1.68
CA ALA A 358 12.29 11.95 2.55
C ALA A 358 12.42 11.04 3.77
N GLN A 359 13.64 10.57 4.03
CA GLN A 359 13.93 9.68 5.14
C GLN A 359 14.12 10.45 6.46
N SER A 360 13.44 10.03 7.51
CA SER A 360 13.71 10.53 8.87
C SER A 360 15.07 10.08 9.40
N PHE A 361 15.66 9.02 8.84
CA PHE A 361 16.77 8.23 9.41
C PHE A 361 16.50 7.67 10.81
N VAL A 362 15.24 7.68 11.26
CA VAL A 362 14.80 6.98 12.46
C VAL A 362 14.37 5.58 12.04
N THR A 363 15.12 4.57 12.46
CA THR A 363 14.77 3.18 12.23
C THR A 363 13.63 2.79 13.15
N SER A 364 12.47 2.48 12.57
CA SER A 364 11.42 1.76 13.27
C SER A 364 11.93 0.33 13.49
N ASN A 365 12.40 0.02 14.70
CA ASN A 365 12.81 -1.33 15.07
C ASN A 365 11.54 -2.19 15.24
N LYS A 366 11.02 -2.64 14.09
CA LYS A 366 9.70 -3.27 13.98
C LYS A 366 9.58 -4.53 14.81
N ALA A 367 10.65 -5.29 15.00
CA ALA A 367 10.61 -6.53 15.78
C ALA A 367 10.51 -6.25 17.29
N ASP A 368 11.36 -5.36 17.82
CA ASP A 368 11.44 -5.13 19.27
C ASP A 368 10.27 -4.28 19.78
N THR A 369 9.81 -3.33 18.96
CA THR A 369 8.70 -2.45 19.31
C THR A 369 7.34 -2.96 18.88
N ALA A 370 7.28 -4.00 18.03
CA ALA A 370 6.03 -4.59 17.52
C ALA A 370 4.98 -4.80 18.62
N PRO A 371 5.30 -5.40 19.78
CA PRO A 371 4.31 -5.66 20.82
C PRO A 371 3.59 -4.41 21.35
N ARG A 372 4.21 -3.23 21.22
CA ARG A 372 3.65 -1.93 21.67
C ARG A 372 3.22 -1.03 20.50
N HIS A 373 3.70 -1.31 19.30
CA HIS A 373 3.44 -0.52 18.09
C HIS A 373 2.63 -1.35 17.09
N TYR A 374 3.26 -1.88 16.04
CA TYR A 374 2.59 -2.51 14.90
C TYR A 374 1.63 -3.64 15.29
N ASN A 375 2.07 -4.61 16.10
CA ASN A 375 1.23 -5.75 16.49
C ASN A 375 0.08 -5.33 17.41
N LEU A 376 0.33 -4.35 18.28
CA LEU A 376 -0.73 -3.78 19.10
C LEU A 376 -1.82 -3.15 18.23
N ARG A 377 -1.45 -2.40 17.18
CA ARG A 377 -2.42 -1.80 16.25
C ARG A 377 -3.25 -2.84 15.51
N VAL A 378 -2.62 -3.93 15.05
CA VAL A 378 -3.34 -5.07 14.44
C VAL A 378 -4.36 -5.65 15.43
N ALA A 379 -3.93 -5.92 16.66
CA ALA A 379 -4.81 -6.44 17.70
C ALA A 379 -5.96 -5.48 18.05
N GLU A 380 -5.68 -4.18 18.20
CA GLU A 380 -6.69 -3.14 18.47
C GLU A 380 -7.76 -3.09 17.36
N CYS A 381 -7.37 -3.14 16.09
CA CYS A 381 -8.30 -3.16 14.95
C CYS A 381 -9.15 -4.45 14.92
N THR A 382 -8.54 -5.62 15.14
CA THR A 382 -9.27 -6.90 15.21
C THR A 382 -10.26 -6.92 16.37
N LEU A 383 -9.83 -6.50 17.57
CA LEU A 383 -10.69 -6.42 18.76
C LEU A 383 -11.86 -5.46 18.55
N ALA A 384 -11.61 -4.31 17.93
CA ALA A 384 -12.67 -3.38 17.56
C ALA A 384 -13.68 -4.03 16.60
N ALA A 385 -13.23 -4.76 15.57
CA ALA A 385 -14.10 -5.44 14.62
C ALA A 385 -15.00 -6.49 15.28
N VAL A 386 -14.45 -7.35 16.14
CA VAL A 386 -15.24 -8.42 16.78
C VAL A 386 -16.21 -7.88 17.84
N ILE A 387 -15.84 -6.82 18.57
CA ILE A 387 -16.72 -6.16 19.53
C ILE A 387 -17.86 -5.44 18.81
N LEU A 388 -17.57 -4.73 17.72
CA LEU A 388 -18.59 -4.11 16.87
C LEU A 388 -19.56 -5.17 16.31
N ALA A 389 -19.03 -6.29 15.80
CA ALA A 389 -19.86 -7.37 15.29
C ALA A 389 -20.78 -7.97 16.37
N LYS A 390 -20.24 -8.22 17.58
CA LYS A 390 -21.02 -8.70 18.73
C LYS A 390 -22.14 -7.73 19.09
N HIS A 391 -21.82 -6.43 19.20
CA HIS A 391 -22.79 -5.39 19.55
C HIS A 391 -23.93 -5.29 18.52
N HIS A 392 -23.59 -5.34 17.23
CA HIS A 392 -24.58 -5.30 16.16
C HIS A 392 -25.23 -6.65 15.87
N GLY A 393 -24.94 -7.72 16.63
CA GLY A 393 -25.51 -9.05 16.42
C GLY A 393 -25.20 -9.60 15.03
N VAL A 394 -23.95 -9.51 14.62
CA VAL A 394 -23.38 -9.97 13.35
C VAL A 394 -22.31 -11.02 13.64
N THR A 395 -22.31 -12.11 12.88
CA THR A 395 -21.27 -13.15 12.98
C THR A 395 -20.24 -12.92 11.89
N LEU A 396 -18.95 -12.85 12.28
CA LEU A 396 -17.87 -12.66 11.32
C LEU A 396 -17.32 -14.01 10.83
N PRO A 397 -17.30 -14.28 9.51
CA PRO A 397 -16.51 -15.37 8.96
C PRO A 397 -15.01 -15.06 9.12
N LYS A 398 -14.16 -16.10 9.22
CA LYS A 398 -12.72 -15.88 9.20
C LYS A 398 -12.27 -15.35 7.83
N ASP A 399 -11.46 -14.30 7.84
CA ASP A 399 -10.86 -13.71 6.65
C ASP A 399 -9.33 -13.93 6.59
N ASN A 400 -8.69 -13.33 5.59
CA ASN A 400 -7.25 -13.47 5.33
C ASN A 400 -6.38 -12.48 6.14
N SER A 401 -6.95 -11.72 7.09
CA SER A 401 -6.19 -10.83 7.97
C SER A 401 -5.34 -11.63 8.97
N SER A 402 -4.37 -10.97 9.60
CA SER A 402 -3.40 -11.61 10.50
C SER A 402 -4.02 -12.38 11.68
N LEU A 403 -5.18 -11.93 12.17
CA LEU A 403 -5.91 -12.56 13.27
C LEU A 403 -7.25 -13.18 12.83
N GLY A 404 -7.50 -13.21 11.51
CA GLY A 404 -8.69 -13.80 10.90
C GLY A 404 -9.98 -12.98 11.01
N TYR A 405 -9.92 -11.77 11.58
CA TYR A 405 -11.05 -10.84 11.59
C TYR A 405 -10.58 -9.41 11.35
N SER A 406 -11.21 -8.74 10.39
CA SER A 406 -10.89 -7.36 9.99
C SER A 406 -12.09 -6.42 10.11
N LEU A 407 -11.78 -5.12 10.17
CA LEU A 407 -12.79 -4.06 10.12
C LEU A 407 -13.58 -4.07 8.80
N ARG A 408 -12.94 -4.41 7.68
CA ARG A 408 -13.64 -4.53 6.38
C ARG A 408 -14.63 -5.70 6.38
N ASN A 409 -14.30 -6.81 7.04
CA ASN A 409 -15.21 -7.92 7.19
C ASN A 409 -16.44 -7.53 8.03
N PHE A 410 -16.25 -6.90 9.19
CA PHE A 410 -17.36 -6.33 9.97
C PHE A 410 -18.24 -5.40 9.13
N HIS A 411 -17.61 -4.47 8.40
CA HIS A 411 -18.29 -3.56 7.51
C HIS A 411 -19.17 -4.29 6.47
N SER A 412 -18.63 -5.30 5.79
CA SER A 412 -19.39 -6.07 4.79
C SER A 412 -20.58 -6.81 5.40
N GLU A 413 -20.39 -7.43 6.57
CA GLU A 413 -21.44 -8.22 7.22
C GLU A 413 -22.54 -7.32 7.83
N LEU A 414 -22.19 -6.15 8.37
CA LEU A 414 -23.16 -5.15 8.83
C LEU A 414 -24.01 -4.65 7.65
N MET A 415 -23.37 -4.26 6.55
CA MET A 415 -24.11 -3.80 5.36
C MET A 415 -24.98 -4.90 4.76
N THR A 416 -24.55 -6.16 4.83
CA THR A 416 -25.36 -7.30 4.40
C THR A 416 -26.59 -7.47 5.28
N LYS A 417 -26.44 -7.40 6.61
CA LYS A 417 -27.55 -7.46 7.57
C LYS A 417 -28.55 -6.32 7.37
N GLU A 418 -28.07 -5.12 7.07
CA GLU A 418 -28.90 -3.94 6.84
C GLU A 418 -29.50 -3.86 5.42
N GLY A 419 -29.11 -4.76 4.51
CA GLY A 419 -29.55 -4.72 3.10
C GLY A 419 -28.94 -3.58 2.28
N ARG A 420 -27.79 -3.05 2.72
CA ARG A 420 -27.13 -1.84 2.21
C ARG A 420 -25.82 -2.11 1.46
N LEU A 421 -25.53 -3.37 1.14
CA LEU A 421 -24.31 -3.76 0.43
C LEU A 421 -24.19 -3.12 -0.98
N GLN A 422 -25.32 -2.68 -1.55
CA GLN A 422 -25.38 -2.00 -2.86
C GLN A 422 -25.24 -0.48 -2.76
N ASP A 423 -25.23 0.09 -1.55
CA ASP A 423 -25.00 1.52 -1.36
C ASP A 423 -23.59 1.89 -1.85
N PRO A 424 -23.35 3.12 -2.32
CA PRO A 424 -22.00 3.64 -2.53
C PRO A 424 -21.10 3.40 -1.31
N LEU A 425 -19.87 2.94 -1.56
CA LEU A 425 -18.94 2.52 -0.50
C LEU A 425 -18.65 3.64 0.50
N GLU A 426 -18.65 4.88 0.04
CA GLU A 426 -18.52 6.10 0.84
C GLU A 426 -19.60 6.16 1.94
N TYR A 427 -20.86 5.91 1.60
CA TYR A 427 -21.98 5.90 2.55
C TYR A 427 -21.95 4.69 3.48
N GLN A 428 -21.49 3.54 2.99
CA GLN A 428 -21.28 2.39 3.84
C GLN A 428 -20.20 2.68 4.91
N ILE A 429 -19.10 3.34 4.51
CA ILE A 429 -18.04 3.77 5.42
C ILE A 429 -18.56 4.77 6.46
N ASP A 430 -19.35 5.76 6.05
CA ASP A 430 -19.96 6.72 6.99
C ASP A 430 -20.83 6.02 8.04
N SER A 431 -21.53 4.95 7.65
CA SER A 431 -22.34 4.14 8.56
C SER A 431 -21.50 3.43 9.62
N VAL A 432 -20.37 2.82 9.24
CA VAL A 432 -19.50 2.13 10.21
C VAL A 432 -18.70 3.11 11.07
N ILE A 433 -18.42 4.32 10.57
CA ILE A 433 -17.88 5.42 11.38
C ILE A 433 -18.88 5.77 12.48
N GLN A 434 -20.15 5.96 12.14
CA GLN A 434 -21.18 6.30 13.12
C GLN A 434 -21.35 5.18 14.16
N ALA A 435 -21.47 3.92 13.70
CA ALA A 435 -21.55 2.75 14.59
C ALA A 435 -20.37 2.66 15.58
N THR A 436 -19.17 3.01 15.12
CA THR A 436 -17.96 3.07 15.96
C THR A 436 -18.04 4.16 17.00
N MET A 437 -18.52 5.36 16.62
CA MET A 437 -18.68 6.49 17.54
C MET A 437 -19.76 6.23 18.60
N ASP A 438 -20.82 5.53 18.23
CA ASP A 438 -21.94 5.22 19.14
C ASP A 438 -21.55 4.17 20.19
N LEU A 439 -20.78 3.14 19.80
CA LEU A 439 -20.37 2.08 20.71
C LEU A 439 -19.16 2.46 21.57
N PHE A 440 -18.09 2.95 20.93
CA PHE A 440 -16.84 3.21 21.63
C PHE A 440 -16.79 4.65 22.13
N THR A 441 -17.26 4.86 23.34
CA THR A 441 -17.32 6.17 24.00
C THR A 441 -16.14 6.47 24.91
N GLN A 442 -15.36 5.46 25.31
CA GLN A 442 -14.16 5.64 26.14
C GLN A 442 -12.96 6.06 25.28
N GLU A 443 -12.50 7.30 25.46
CA GLU A 443 -11.35 7.85 24.71
C GLU A 443 -10.00 7.46 25.34
N GLU A 444 -9.99 6.98 26.57
CA GLU A 444 -8.81 6.44 27.24
C GLU A 444 -8.48 4.99 26.83
N GLY A 445 -9.28 4.38 25.95
CA GLY A 445 -9.17 2.98 25.54
C GLY A 445 -9.89 2.03 26.52
N TYR A 446 -9.71 0.72 26.37
CA TYR A 446 -10.41 -0.32 27.14
C TYR A 446 -9.43 -1.32 27.78
N THR A 447 -9.70 -1.83 28.98
CA THR A 447 -8.93 -2.96 29.56
C THR A 447 -9.34 -4.31 28.98
N ARG A 448 -8.57 -5.36 29.28
CA ARG A 448 -8.93 -6.74 28.90
C ARG A 448 -10.26 -7.18 29.51
N GLU A 449 -10.51 -6.79 30.75
CA GLU A 449 -11.75 -7.11 31.48
C GLU A 449 -12.95 -6.44 30.82
N GLU A 450 -12.83 -5.15 30.48
CA GLU A 450 -13.89 -4.40 29.79
C GLU A 450 -14.19 -5.02 28.41
N MET A 451 -13.16 -5.36 27.64
CA MET A 451 -13.34 -6.01 26.33
C MET A 451 -13.95 -7.41 26.46
N ALA A 452 -13.51 -8.21 27.43
CA ALA A 452 -14.06 -9.54 27.69
C ALA A 452 -15.55 -9.46 28.08
N GLN A 453 -15.92 -8.45 28.88
CA GLN A 453 -17.31 -8.16 29.22
C GLN A 453 -18.14 -7.79 27.97
N LEU A 454 -17.63 -6.91 27.10
CA LEU A 454 -18.29 -6.52 25.84
C LEU A 454 -18.52 -7.72 24.91
N LEU A 455 -17.60 -8.68 24.91
CA LEU A 455 -17.71 -9.92 24.12
C LEU A 455 -18.54 -11.02 24.81
N SER A 456 -18.82 -10.86 26.11
CA SER A 456 -19.42 -11.89 26.97
C SER A 456 -18.59 -13.17 27.03
N ILE A 457 -17.28 -13.03 27.19
CA ILE A 457 -16.30 -14.13 27.34
C ILE A 457 -15.40 -13.86 28.55
N THR A 458 -14.57 -14.83 28.92
CA THR A 458 -13.52 -14.64 29.94
C THR A 458 -12.29 -13.93 29.36
N VAL A 459 -11.48 -13.31 30.23
CA VAL A 459 -10.20 -12.71 29.81
C VAL A 459 -9.27 -13.78 29.21
N ALA A 460 -9.25 -14.99 29.77
CA ALA A 460 -8.44 -16.09 29.25
C ALA A 460 -8.84 -16.48 27.82
N GLU A 461 -10.14 -16.54 27.52
CA GLU A 461 -10.64 -16.80 26.16
C GLU A 461 -10.32 -15.66 25.19
N LEU A 462 -10.42 -14.41 25.65
CA LEU A 462 -10.02 -13.24 24.86
C LEU A 462 -8.54 -13.33 24.48
N GLU A 463 -7.68 -13.62 25.44
CA GLU A 463 -6.24 -13.72 25.22
C GLU A 463 -5.88 -14.89 24.30
N SER A 464 -6.44 -16.08 24.55
CA SER A 464 -6.16 -17.26 23.73
C SER A 464 -6.65 -17.11 22.29
N THR A 465 -7.75 -16.37 22.07
CA THR A 465 -8.39 -16.26 20.76
C THR A 465 -7.79 -15.13 19.93
N PHE A 466 -7.54 -13.96 20.53
CA PHE A 466 -7.22 -12.74 19.78
C PHE A 466 -5.81 -12.19 20.04
N LEU A 467 -5.13 -12.62 21.10
CA LEU A 467 -3.85 -12.05 21.53
C LEU A 467 -2.71 -13.08 21.62
N SER A 468 -2.95 -14.34 21.22
CA SER A 468 -1.98 -15.43 21.33
C SER A 468 -1.07 -15.60 20.11
N ALA A 469 -1.47 -15.05 18.96
CA ALA A 469 -0.73 -15.20 17.71
C ALA A 469 0.63 -14.48 17.72
N PHE A 470 0.75 -13.40 18.50
CA PHE A 470 1.98 -12.65 18.69
C PHE A 470 1.94 -11.87 20.01
N PRO A 471 3.09 -11.49 20.59
CA PRO A 471 3.12 -10.72 21.83
C PRO A 471 2.47 -9.35 21.67
N VAL A 472 1.64 -8.95 22.64
CA VAL A 472 1.00 -7.63 22.73
C VAL A 472 1.18 -7.07 24.13
N GLN A 473 1.63 -5.81 24.22
CA GLN A 473 1.94 -5.11 25.47
C GLN A 473 1.14 -3.80 25.53
N ALA A 474 0.02 -3.85 26.24
CA ALA A 474 -0.81 -2.68 26.52
C ALA A 474 -1.63 -2.91 27.79
N GLU A 475 -1.79 -1.86 28.58
CA GLU A 475 -2.75 -1.82 29.71
C GLU A 475 -4.16 -1.51 29.20
N ARG A 476 -4.27 -0.58 28.24
CA ARG A 476 -5.52 -0.20 27.58
C ARG A 476 -5.38 -0.25 26.06
N PHE A 477 -6.47 -0.63 25.40
CA PHE A 477 -6.57 -0.77 23.95
C PHE A 477 -7.43 0.35 23.37
N GLN A 478 -6.88 1.16 22.47
CA GLN A 478 -7.50 2.36 21.89
C GLN A 478 -8.45 2.02 20.73
N LEU A 479 -9.42 1.14 21.00
CA LEU A 479 -10.32 0.55 19.98
C LEU A 479 -11.01 1.61 19.11
N ARG A 480 -11.53 2.66 19.76
CA ARG A 480 -12.23 3.77 19.11
C ARG A 480 -11.35 4.43 18.06
N GLN A 481 -10.17 4.90 18.47
CA GLN A 481 -9.28 5.70 17.65
C GLN A 481 -8.73 4.88 16.50
N ARG A 482 -8.41 3.59 16.75
CA ARG A 482 -7.86 2.72 15.70
C ARG A 482 -8.91 2.40 14.64
N ALA A 483 -10.13 2.06 15.05
CA ALA A 483 -11.24 1.82 14.11
C ALA A 483 -11.59 3.09 13.31
N LEU A 484 -11.71 4.24 13.99
CA LEU A 484 -12.01 5.52 13.33
C LEU A 484 -10.91 5.95 12.36
N HIS A 485 -9.63 5.75 12.71
CA HIS A 485 -8.54 5.96 11.77
C HIS A 485 -8.71 5.10 10.53
N CYS A 486 -8.90 3.78 10.68
CA CYS A 486 -9.01 2.90 9.53
C CYS A 486 -10.19 3.25 8.62
N PHE A 487 -11.37 3.51 9.17
CA PHE A 487 -12.54 3.87 8.36
C PHE A 487 -12.38 5.23 7.68
N LYS A 488 -11.89 6.25 8.41
CA LYS A 488 -11.68 7.59 7.82
C LYS A 488 -10.55 7.61 6.81
N GLU A 489 -9.50 6.82 7.01
CA GLU A 489 -8.41 6.67 6.04
C GLU A 489 -8.90 5.95 4.78
N ALA A 490 -9.71 4.89 4.92
CA ALA A 490 -10.37 4.26 3.78
C ALA A 490 -11.27 5.24 3.01
N ARG A 491 -12.00 6.11 3.72
CA ARG A 491 -12.77 7.19 3.09
C ARG A 491 -11.87 8.15 2.30
N ARG A 492 -10.76 8.60 2.89
CA ARG A 492 -9.79 9.47 2.21
C ARG A 492 -9.19 8.83 0.95
N VAL A 493 -8.95 7.51 0.94
CA VAL A 493 -8.51 6.78 -0.27
C VAL A 493 -9.55 6.90 -1.39
N LEU A 494 -10.84 6.71 -1.07
CA LEU A 494 -11.93 6.85 -2.04
C LEU A 494 -12.05 8.28 -2.56
N ASP A 495 -11.99 9.26 -1.65
CA ASP A 495 -12.09 10.68 -2.00
C ASP A 495 -10.90 11.11 -2.89
N PHE A 496 -9.68 10.65 -2.58
CA PHE A 496 -8.48 10.91 -3.38
C PHE A 496 -8.61 10.31 -4.78
N LYS A 497 -9.03 9.03 -4.85
CA LYS A 497 -9.28 8.33 -6.13
C LYS A 497 -10.38 9.01 -6.95
N ALA A 498 -11.47 9.42 -6.32
CA ALA A 498 -12.59 10.09 -7.00
C ALA A 498 -12.15 11.46 -7.54
N CYS A 499 -11.37 12.21 -6.77
CA CYS A 499 -10.83 13.50 -7.19
C CYS A 499 -9.95 13.38 -8.44
N LEU A 500 -9.11 12.34 -8.53
CA LEU A 500 -8.32 12.02 -9.72
C LEU A 500 -9.18 11.53 -10.89
N SER A 501 -10.09 10.59 -10.64
CA SER A 501 -10.85 9.90 -11.71
C SER A 501 -11.91 10.80 -12.37
N ASN A 502 -12.40 11.82 -11.67
CA ASN A 502 -13.46 12.71 -12.15
C ASN A 502 -12.91 13.95 -12.89
N ALA A 503 -11.67 13.91 -13.36
CA ALA A 503 -11.03 15.02 -14.07
C ALA A 503 -10.09 14.50 -15.17
N THR A 504 -10.13 15.14 -16.33
CA THR A 504 -9.09 14.99 -17.37
C THR A 504 -7.89 15.91 -17.12
N GLN A 505 -8.15 17.04 -16.47
CA GLN A 505 -7.15 18.00 -16.00
C GLN A 505 -7.55 18.46 -14.59
N LEU A 506 -6.60 18.46 -13.65
CA LEU A 506 -6.80 18.95 -12.29
C LEU A 506 -6.69 20.48 -12.27
N ASP A 507 -7.72 21.12 -11.74
CA ASP A 507 -7.68 22.53 -11.37
C ASP A 507 -7.00 22.73 -10.00
N GLU A 508 -6.71 23.99 -9.67
CA GLU A 508 -6.03 24.34 -8.42
C GLU A 508 -6.82 23.85 -7.18
N LYS A 509 -8.16 23.90 -7.22
CA LYS A 509 -9.01 23.47 -6.11
C LYS A 509 -8.87 21.98 -5.82
N ARG A 510 -8.88 21.14 -6.87
CA ARG A 510 -8.69 19.70 -6.76
C ARG A 510 -7.29 19.35 -6.27
N ILE A 511 -6.26 20.05 -6.75
CA ILE A 511 -4.88 19.83 -6.29
C ILE A 511 -4.74 20.14 -4.79
N HIS A 512 -5.28 21.29 -4.34
CA HIS A 512 -5.29 21.63 -2.92
C HIS A 512 -6.10 20.64 -2.09
N TYR A 513 -7.23 20.13 -2.62
CA TYR A 513 -8.01 19.10 -1.94
C TYR A 513 -7.23 17.78 -1.79
N LEU A 514 -6.53 17.32 -2.83
CA LEU A 514 -5.63 16.16 -2.73
C LEU A 514 -4.54 16.39 -1.68
N GLY A 515 -3.94 17.59 -1.65
CA GLY A 515 -2.95 17.98 -0.64
C GLY A 515 -3.52 17.98 0.79
N GLN A 516 -4.75 18.49 0.96
CA GLN A 516 -5.49 18.46 2.21
C GLN A 516 -5.73 17.02 2.70
N LEU A 517 -6.16 16.12 1.82
CA LEU A 517 -6.37 14.70 2.16
C LEU A 517 -5.09 14.03 2.68
N LEU A 518 -3.92 14.36 2.09
CA LEU A 518 -2.63 13.88 2.59
C LEU A 518 -2.32 14.43 4.00
N ASN A 519 -2.57 15.71 4.23
CA ASN A 519 -2.33 16.33 5.53
C ASN A 519 -3.29 15.79 6.61
N GLU A 520 -4.55 15.53 6.28
CA GLU A 520 -5.51 14.89 7.17
C GLU A 520 -5.15 13.43 7.48
N SER A 521 -4.60 12.71 6.49
CA SER A 521 -4.02 11.38 6.73
C SER A 521 -2.85 11.46 7.70
N GLN A 522 -1.92 12.42 7.54
CA GLN A 522 -0.81 12.62 8.49
C GLN A 522 -1.31 12.90 9.91
N GLU A 523 -2.25 13.84 10.05
CA GLU A 523 -2.84 14.18 11.35
C GLU A 523 -3.49 12.95 11.99
N SER A 524 -4.25 12.19 11.20
CA SER A 524 -4.87 10.95 11.68
C SER A 524 -3.84 9.90 12.08
N CYS A 525 -2.74 9.75 11.35
CA CYS A 525 -1.64 8.85 11.72
C CYS A 525 -0.95 9.31 13.02
N ALA A 526 -0.76 10.62 13.21
CA ALA A 526 -0.12 11.18 14.39
C ALA A 526 -0.98 11.07 15.65
N THR A 527 -2.26 11.45 15.57
CA THR A 527 -3.11 11.59 16.77
C THR A 527 -4.10 10.46 16.97
N ALA A 528 -4.73 9.95 15.90
CA ALA A 528 -5.72 8.87 16.01
C ALA A 528 -5.07 7.48 15.95
N TYR A 529 -3.99 7.31 15.19
CA TYR A 529 -3.28 6.03 15.11
C TYR A 529 -2.02 5.97 15.95
N ASP A 530 -1.48 7.11 16.38
CA ASP A 530 -0.28 7.18 17.20
C ASP A 530 0.87 6.35 16.57
N CYS A 531 1.13 6.63 15.29
CA CYS A 531 2.19 6.02 14.49
C CYS A 531 3.09 7.03 13.76
N SER A 532 3.02 8.33 14.10
CA SER A 532 4.02 9.31 13.65
C SER A 532 5.29 9.27 14.52
N ALA A 533 6.21 10.19 14.26
CA ALA A 533 7.37 10.48 15.10
C ALA A 533 7.72 11.98 15.00
N PRO A 534 8.37 12.58 16.01
CA PRO A 534 8.75 13.98 15.98
C PRO A 534 9.53 14.38 14.71
N GLU A 535 10.40 13.50 14.24
CA GLU A 535 11.16 13.66 12.99
C GLU A 535 10.30 13.71 11.75
N VAL A 536 9.31 12.83 11.69
CA VAL A 536 8.35 12.74 10.60
C VAL A 536 7.50 14.01 10.56
N ASP A 537 7.06 14.49 11.73
CA ASP A 537 6.27 15.70 11.86
C ASP A 537 7.09 16.96 11.49
N GLU A 538 8.36 17.03 11.91
CA GLU A 538 9.30 18.11 11.55
C GLU A 538 9.56 18.16 10.04
N ILE A 539 9.86 17.01 9.41
CA ILE A 539 10.05 16.91 7.95
C ILE A 539 8.78 17.37 7.22
N CYS A 540 7.59 16.91 7.64
CA CYS A 540 6.34 17.33 7.03
C CYS A 540 6.09 18.84 7.19
N ALA A 541 6.44 19.42 8.33
CA ALA A 541 6.29 20.85 8.57
C ALA A 541 7.23 21.69 7.68
N ILE A 542 8.51 21.30 7.58
CA ILE A 542 9.50 21.95 6.71
C ILE A 542 9.05 21.90 5.25
N ALA A 543 8.65 20.71 4.78
CA ALA A 543 8.27 20.51 3.39
C ALA A 543 7.03 21.35 3.00
N ARG A 544 6.00 21.39 3.86
CA ARG A 544 4.81 22.24 3.65
C ARG A 544 5.17 23.71 3.57
N ARG A 545 6.03 24.20 4.47
CA ARG A 545 6.50 25.59 4.44
C ARG A 545 7.27 25.92 3.16
N ALA A 546 8.04 24.96 2.64
CA ALA A 546 8.84 25.12 1.43
C ALA A 546 8.04 25.03 0.12
N GLY A 547 6.78 24.55 0.17
CA GLY A 547 5.84 24.64 -0.95
C GLY A 547 5.24 23.32 -1.44
N THR A 548 5.15 22.30 -0.58
CA THR A 548 4.35 21.10 -0.89
C THR A 548 2.86 21.40 -0.76
N TRP A 549 2.02 20.72 -1.55
CA TRP A 549 0.57 20.74 -1.38
C TRP A 549 0.11 19.87 -0.22
N GLY A 550 0.77 18.73 -0.02
CA GLY A 550 0.46 17.78 1.06
C GLY A 550 1.68 17.00 1.51
N SER A 551 1.74 16.62 2.78
CA SER A 551 2.87 15.89 3.36
C SER A 551 2.41 14.96 4.47
N ARG A 552 2.84 13.70 4.39
CA ARG A 552 2.53 12.65 5.37
C ARG A 552 3.63 11.63 5.48
N LEU A 553 3.62 10.84 6.54
CA LEU A 553 4.42 9.63 6.67
C LEU A 553 4.04 8.61 5.59
N THR A 554 4.90 7.64 5.33
CA THR A 554 4.58 6.51 4.45
C THR A 554 5.22 5.23 4.96
N GLY A 555 4.50 4.11 4.84
CA GLY A 555 4.87 2.85 5.47
C GLY A 555 4.49 2.80 6.95
N ALA A 556 5.12 1.90 7.69
CA ALA A 556 4.68 1.52 9.03
C ALA A 556 4.75 2.61 10.12
N GLY A 557 5.33 3.79 9.86
CA GLY A 557 5.44 4.84 10.88
C GLY A 557 6.49 4.59 11.99
N TRP A 558 6.38 5.37 13.07
CA TRP A 558 7.34 5.48 14.18
C TRP A 558 8.77 5.78 13.70
N GLY A 559 8.90 6.67 12.71
CA GLY A 559 10.11 6.93 11.95
C GLY A 559 9.90 6.59 10.47
N GLY A 560 10.93 6.07 9.81
CA GLY A 560 10.85 5.69 8.41
C GLY A 560 10.86 6.90 7.47
N CYS A 561 9.90 6.96 6.54
CA CYS A 561 9.86 7.94 5.46
C CYS A 561 8.60 8.79 5.47
N THR A 562 8.69 9.94 4.82
CA THR A 562 7.56 10.78 4.44
C THR A 562 7.40 10.80 2.93
N VAL A 563 6.19 11.11 2.46
CA VAL A 563 5.87 11.41 1.07
C VAL A 563 5.26 12.81 0.99
N HIS A 564 5.70 13.55 -0.01
CA HIS A 564 5.33 14.93 -0.25
C HIS A 564 4.81 15.08 -1.67
N MET A 565 3.60 15.60 -1.83
CA MET A 565 3.04 15.96 -3.14
C MET A 565 3.31 17.43 -3.40
N LEU A 566 3.99 17.76 -4.49
CA LEU A 566 4.48 19.11 -4.77
C LEU A 566 4.53 19.38 -6.29
N PRO A 567 4.45 20.66 -6.71
CA PRO A 567 4.69 21.02 -8.09
C PRO A 567 6.17 20.80 -8.45
N GLN A 568 6.44 20.35 -9.67
CA GLN A 568 7.79 20.11 -10.19
C GLN A 568 8.72 21.34 -9.98
N GLY A 569 8.19 22.55 -10.14
CA GLY A 569 8.94 23.79 -9.93
C GLY A 569 9.34 24.08 -8.47
N LYS A 570 8.84 23.33 -7.48
CA LYS A 570 9.19 23.47 -6.06
C LYS A 570 10.13 22.39 -5.54
N VAL A 571 10.52 21.42 -6.37
CA VAL A 571 11.41 20.31 -5.98
C VAL A 571 12.72 20.81 -5.38
N GLU A 572 13.39 21.77 -6.03
CA GLU A 572 14.66 22.33 -5.54
C GLU A 572 14.49 23.07 -4.21
N ALA A 573 13.44 23.88 -4.07
CA ALA A 573 13.17 24.64 -2.85
C ALA A 573 12.90 23.70 -1.65
N VAL A 574 12.08 22.66 -1.85
CA VAL A 574 11.77 21.68 -0.80
C VAL A 574 12.99 20.84 -0.44
N THR A 575 13.76 20.39 -1.43
CA THR A 575 15.00 19.62 -1.22
C THR A 575 16.02 20.44 -0.43
N THR A 576 16.20 21.72 -0.78
CA THR A 576 17.10 22.63 -0.08
C THR A 576 16.66 22.88 1.36
N ALA A 577 15.37 23.14 1.58
CA ALA A 577 14.83 23.33 2.92
C ALA A 577 15.03 22.09 3.81
N LEU A 578 14.74 20.88 3.30
CA LEU A 578 14.97 19.64 4.04
C LEU A 578 16.46 19.40 4.31
N ARG A 579 17.33 19.67 3.32
CA ARG A 579 18.79 19.58 3.48
C ARG A 579 19.27 20.47 4.62
N ASP A 580 18.92 21.75 4.58
CA ASP A 580 19.51 22.76 5.45
C ASP A 580 18.86 22.78 6.84
N GLU A 581 17.53 22.61 6.90
CA GLU A 581 16.77 22.75 8.15
C GLU A 581 16.63 21.43 8.94
N TYR A 582 16.69 20.28 8.25
CA TYR A 582 16.59 18.95 8.89
C TYR A 582 17.91 18.19 8.85
N TYR A 583 18.40 17.82 7.66
CA TYR A 583 19.50 16.86 7.56
C TYR A 583 20.84 17.40 8.07
N LEU A 584 21.30 18.57 7.60
CA LEU A 584 22.58 19.14 8.04
C LEU A 584 22.53 19.61 9.50
N LYS A 585 21.34 19.98 9.99
CA LYS A 585 21.15 20.35 11.39
C LYS A 585 21.21 19.14 12.32
N LYS A 586 20.58 18.04 11.95
CA LYS A 586 20.47 16.83 12.78
C LYS A 586 21.64 15.86 12.61
N PHE A 587 22.26 15.87 11.43
CA PHE A 587 23.39 15.02 11.05
C PHE A 587 24.50 15.87 10.40
N PRO A 588 25.25 16.68 11.19
CA PRO A 588 26.27 17.59 10.65
C PRO A 588 27.36 16.89 9.83
N ASP A 589 27.68 15.64 10.18
CA ASP A 589 28.71 14.82 9.54
C ASP A 589 28.14 13.85 8.49
N ILE A 590 26.91 14.08 8.00
CA ILE A 590 26.31 13.23 6.97
C ILE A 590 27.16 13.24 5.69
N SER A 591 27.49 12.06 5.18
CA SER A 591 28.22 11.96 3.92
C SER A 591 27.36 12.43 2.75
N LYS A 592 28.01 12.94 1.69
CA LYS A 592 27.32 13.35 0.46
C LYS A 592 26.45 12.23 -0.11
N GLU A 593 26.98 11.01 -0.17
CA GLU A 593 26.25 9.82 -0.64
C GLU A 593 24.99 9.55 0.20
N LYS A 594 25.09 9.62 1.53
CA LYS A 594 23.95 9.36 2.42
C LYS A 594 22.90 10.47 2.32
N LEU A 595 23.32 11.71 2.14
CA LEU A 595 22.43 12.85 1.94
C LEU A 595 21.67 12.76 0.61
N GLU A 596 22.35 12.36 -0.47
CA GLU A 596 21.72 12.10 -1.77
C GLU A 596 20.70 10.97 -1.68
N GLN A 597 21.00 9.90 -0.92
CA GLN A 597 20.06 8.79 -0.68
C GLN A 597 18.91 9.16 0.28
N ALA A 598 19.02 10.26 1.02
CA ALA A 598 18.02 10.66 2.01
C ALA A 598 16.68 11.04 1.35
N MET A 599 16.73 11.50 0.09
CA MET A 599 15.57 11.97 -0.64
C MET A 599 15.47 11.28 -1.99
N VAL A 600 14.28 10.80 -2.33
CA VAL A 600 13.97 10.25 -3.65
C VAL A 600 12.90 11.12 -4.29
N ILE A 601 13.20 11.66 -5.47
CA ILE A 601 12.24 12.42 -6.27
C ILE A 601 11.72 11.47 -7.35
N SER A 602 10.40 11.32 -7.42
CA SER A 602 9.79 10.35 -8.31
C SER A 602 8.45 10.84 -8.85
N LYS A 603 8.19 10.45 -10.08
CA LYS A 603 6.85 10.33 -10.65
C LYS A 603 6.43 8.85 -10.57
N PRO A 604 5.14 8.52 -10.70
CA PRO A 604 4.71 7.12 -10.79
C PRO A 604 5.51 6.38 -11.87
N SER A 605 6.16 5.29 -11.46
CA SER A 605 7.02 4.49 -12.33
C SER A 605 6.30 3.23 -12.82
N ASN A 606 6.89 2.57 -13.80
CA ASN A 606 6.49 1.24 -14.22
C ASN A 606 6.79 0.20 -13.15
N GLY A 607 6.05 -0.90 -13.13
CA GLY A 607 6.24 -2.05 -12.25
C GLY A 607 7.39 -2.97 -12.67
N SER A 608 7.29 -4.25 -12.35
CA SER A 608 8.31 -5.25 -12.67
C SER A 608 8.44 -5.49 -14.18
N PHE A 609 9.67 -5.67 -14.66
CA PHE A 609 9.99 -5.93 -16.08
C PHE A 609 11.10 -7.01 -16.20
N LEU A 610 11.03 -7.79 -17.27
CA LEU A 610 12.16 -8.58 -17.78
C LEU A 610 12.79 -7.84 -18.96
N VAL A 611 14.10 -7.69 -18.95
CA VAL A 611 14.85 -7.06 -20.04
C VAL A 611 15.78 -8.09 -20.67
N THR A 612 15.75 -8.20 -22.00
CA THR A 612 16.49 -9.20 -22.78
C THR A 612 17.07 -8.59 -24.06
N GLY A 613 17.85 -9.37 -24.82
CA GLY A 613 18.20 -9.06 -26.21
C GLY A 613 18.96 -7.74 -26.38
N ALA A 614 18.50 -6.89 -27.30
CA ALA A 614 19.20 -5.68 -27.73
C ALA A 614 19.62 -4.75 -26.57
N ALA A 615 18.78 -4.59 -25.54
CA ALA A 615 19.08 -3.79 -24.35
C ALA A 615 20.34 -4.25 -23.58
N ILE A 616 20.75 -5.50 -23.72
CA ILE A 616 21.92 -6.08 -23.05
C ILE A 616 23.08 -6.23 -24.04
N ASP A 617 22.78 -6.69 -25.26
CA ASP A 617 23.78 -7.04 -26.27
C ASP A 617 24.46 -5.81 -26.87
N GLN A 618 23.74 -4.69 -26.99
CA GLN A 618 24.25 -3.46 -27.61
C GLN A 618 25.04 -2.58 -26.64
N ILE A 619 25.09 -2.92 -25.35
CA ILE A 619 25.89 -2.17 -24.39
C ILE A 619 27.38 -2.49 -24.60
N PRO A 620 28.25 -1.49 -24.83
CA PRO A 620 29.68 -1.69 -24.95
C PRO A 620 30.27 -2.31 -23.66
N LEU A 621 31.18 -3.27 -23.79
CA LEU A 621 31.85 -3.91 -22.64
C LEU A 621 33.21 -3.31 -22.34
#